data_AF-A0A4Y2RAV2-F1
#
_entry.id   AF-A0A4Y2RAV2-F1
#
_cell.length_a   1.000
_cell.length_b   1.000
_cell.length_c   1.000
_cell.angle_alpha   90.00
_cell.angle_beta   90.00
_cell.angle_gamma   90.00
#
_symmetry.space_group_name_H-M   'P 1'
#
loop_
_entity.id
_entity.type
_entity.pdbx_description
1 polymer ?
#
loop_
_entity_poly.entity_id
_entity_poly.type
_entity_poly.pdbx_seq_one_letter_code
_entity_poly.pdbx_strand_id
1 'polypeptide(L)'
;MAYKKADEDADCLFVKAPAFAPTHPSVVVIGEDIELFVILIGICTFRQRIFPKTRKRKIAEKIISPHTVLEKTITDNILFIHAMSGCDTTSALFNYVKLKFVQTLKNNNDLLKVIVIFKNPDMTLEAVVDVGNRFLVALCGYPITTSDTPSLNNICYKCYMKSSFNKSSNMASLRSCPPIFPKSLLSYPALAWQ
;
A
#
# COMPACT_ATOMS: atom_id res chain seq x y z
N MET A 1 -0.83 -33.51 7.77
CA MET A 1 -1.16 -32.12 7.39
C MET A 1 -1.41 -31.33 8.65
N ALA A 2 -0.75 -30.17 8.82
CA ALA A 2 -1.06 -29.25 9.91
C ALA A 2 -2.13 -28.27 9.44
N TYR A 3 -3.24 -28.17 10.17
CA TYR A 3 -4.32 -27.22 9.89
C TYR A 3 -4.19 -26.04 10.85
N LYS A 4 -4.22 -24.82 10.32
CA LYS A 4 -4.23 -23.58 11.08
C LYS A 4 -5.33 -22.67 10.55
N LYS A 5 -6.01 -21.97 11.45
CA LYS A 5 -7.08 -21.02 11.15
C LYS A 5 -6.67 -19.65 11.69
N ALA A 6 -6.99 -18.59 10.96
CA ALA A 6 -6.79 -17.22 11.44
C ALA A 6 -7.87 -16.90 12.47
N ASP A 7 -7.48 -16.20 13.54
CA ASP A 7 -8.44 -15.68 14.52
C ASP A 7 -9.20 -14.46 13.98
N GLU A 8 -8.56 -13.70 13.09
CA GLU A 8 -9.11 -12.51 12.43
C GLU A 8 -9.05 -12.69 10.89
N ASP A 9 -8.24 -11.87 10.22
CA ASP A 9 -8.04 -11.89 8.79
C ASP A 9 -7.14 -13.06 8.36
N ALA A 10 -7.55 -13.78 7.32
CA ALA A 10 -6.76 -14.85 6.72
C ALA A 10 -5.42 -14.33 6.15
N ASP A 11 -5.38 -13.07 5.75
CA ASP A 11 -4.19 -12.38 5.25
C ASP A 11 -3.03 -12.39 6.25
N CYS A 12 -3.34 -12.32 7.54
CA CYS A 12 -2.35 -12.41 8.62
C CYS A 12 -1.62 -13.76 8.65
N LEU A 13 -2.29 -14.86 8.29
CA LEU A 13 -1.64 -16.18 8.21
C LEU A 13 -0.69 -16.28 7.00
N PHE A 14 -0.98 -15.56 5.92
CA PHE A 14 -0.12 -15.57 4.73
C PHE A 14 1.20 -14.85 4.98
N VAL A 15 1.18 -13.72 5.71
CA VAL A 15 2.40 -13.05 6.17
C VAL A 15 3.30 -14.01 6.97
N LYS A 16 2.69 -14.78 7.87
CA LYS A 16 3.40 -15.71 8.78
C LYS A 16 3.75 -17.06 8.14
N ALA A 17 3.26 -17.33 6.93
CA ALA A 17 3.46 -18.60 6.22
C ALA A 17 4.93 -19.03 6.06
N PRO A 18 5.89 -18.12 5.76
CA PRO A 18 7.31 -18.49 5.66
C PRO A 18 7.86 -19.09 6.97
N ALA A 19 7.41 -18.59 8.12
CA ALA A 19 7.83 -19.09 9.43
C ALA A 19 7.23 -20.48 9.76
N PHE A 20 6.12 -20.85 9.13
CA PHE A 20 5.48 -22.15 9.35
C PHE A 20 6.11 -23.29 8.53
N ALA A 21 6.89 -22.97 7.51
CA ALA A 21 7.46 -23.94 6.57
C ALA A 21 8.96 -23.69 6.29
N PRO A 22 9.82 -23.53 7.32
CA PRO A 22 11.22 -23.15 7.13
C PRO A 22 12.05 -24.21 6.39
N THR A 23 11.61 -25.47 6.44
CA THR A 23 12.26 -26.62 5.81
C THR A 23 11.78 -26.91 4.38
N HIS A 24 10.73 -26.22 3.91
CA HIS A 24 10.19 -26.46 2.58
C HIS A 24 10.79 -25.46 1.57
N PRO A 25 11.29 -25.95 0.41
CA PRO A 25 11.97 -25.09 -0.56
C PRO A 25 11.01 -24.12 -1.29
N SER A 26 9.70 -24.40 -1.26
CA SER A 26 8.67 -23.57 -1.89
C SER A 26 7.35 -23.64 -1.14
N VAL A 27 6.67 -22.50 -1.05
CA VAL A 27 5.29 -22.40 -0.55
C VAL A 27 4.38 -22.09 -1.73
N VAL A 28 3.25 -22.81 -1.79
CA VAL A 28 2.19 -22.60 -2.78
C VAL A 28 1.01 -21.93 -2.11
N VAL A 29 0.62 -20.77 -2.63
CA VAL A 29 -0.53 -20.02 -2.14
C VAL A 29 -1.64 -20.06 -3.19
N ILE A 30 -2.85 -20.42 -2.76
CA ILE A 30 -4.04 -20.53 -3.59
C ILE A 30 -5.09 -19.56 -3.04
N GLY A 31 -5.47 -18.59 -3.86
CA GLY A 31 -6.52 -17.62 -3.53
C GLY A 31 -7.02 -16.90 -4.77
N GLU A 32 -8.19 -16.28 -4.64
CA GLU A 32 -8.82 -15.44 -5.68
C GLU A 32 -8.60 -13.95 -5.43
N ASP A 33 -8.16 -13.58 -4.22
CA ASP A 33 -8.04 -12.20 -3.80
C ASP A 33 -6.85 -11.48 -4.46
N ILE A 34 -7.09 -10.25 -4.93
CA ILE A 34 -6.04 -9.39 -5.47
C ILE A 34 -5.16 -8.86 -4.34
N GLU A 35 -5.74 -8.64 -3.15
CA GLU A 35 -4.97 -8.15 -2.01
C GLU A 35 -3.99 -9.20 -1.51
N LEU A 36 -4.35 -10.49 -1.61
CA LEU A 36 -3.41 -11.59 -1.41
C LEU A 36 -2.22 -11.52 -2.39
N PHE A 37 -2.46 -11.17 -3.67
CA PHE A 37 -1.39 -11.04 -4.65
C PHE A 37 -0.45 -9.87 -4.32
N VAL A 38 -1.00 -8.75 -3.86
CA VAL A 38 -0.24 -7.56 -3.44
C VAL A 38 0.64 -7.86 -2.22
N ILE A 39 0.05 -8.50 -1.20
CA ILE A 39 0.74 -8.93 0.02
C ILE A 39 1.89 -9.88 -0.31
N LEU A 40 1.65 -10.85 -1.20
CA LEU A 40 2.68 -11.79 -1.64
C LEU A 40 3.82 -11.09 -2.39
N ILE A 41 3.55 -10.13 -3.30
CA ILE A 41 4.64 -9.38 -3.94
C ILE A 41 5.50 -8.64 -2.91
N GLY A 42 4.89 -8.11 -1.86
CA GLY A 42 5.58 -7.34 -0.83
C GLY A 42 6.41 -8.17 0.15
N ILE A 43 5.96 -9.38 0.47
CA ILE A 43 6.55 -10.22 1.54
C ILE A 43 7.37 -11.38 0.97
N CYS A 44 7.02 -11.89 -0.21
CA CYS A 44 7.70 -13.03 -0.79
C CYS A 44 9.12 -12.64 -1.23
N THR A 45 10.10 -13.37 -0.73
CA THR A 45 11.36 -13.60 -1.43
C THR A 45 11.15 -14.66 -2.52
N PHE A 46 12.05 -14.74 -3.52
CA PHE A 46 11.99 -15.54 -4.77
C PHE A 46 11.52 -17.01 -4.72
N ARG A 47 11.18 -17.56 -3.56
CA ARG A 47 10.86 -18.98 -3.31
C ARG A 47 9.37 -19.33 -3.37
N GLN A 48 8.48 -18.37 -3.61
CA GLN A 48 7.03 -18.59 -3.52
C GLN A 48 6.35 -18.53 -4.89
N ARG A 49 5.42 -19.46 -5.15
CA ARG A 49 4.66 -19.57 -6.41
C ARG A 49 3.16 -19.43 -6.12
N ILE A 50 2.47 -18.63 -6.92
CA ILE A 50 1.04 -18.35 -6.76
C ILE A 50 0.24 -19.14 -7.78
N PHE A 51 -0.85 -19.76 -7.32
CA PHE A 51 -1.85 -20.40 -8.16
C PHE A 51 -3.19 -19.69 -7.96
N PRO A 52 -3.50 -18.65 -8.76
CA PRO A 52 -4.81 -18.03 -8.70
C PRO A 52 -5.86 -19.05 -9.16
N LYS A 53 -6.81 -19.38 -8.28
CA LYS A 53 -7.97 -20.18 -8.68
C LYS A 53 -8.96 -19.23 -9.36
N THR A 54 -9.74 -19.69 -10.34
CA THR A 54 -10.79 -18.85 -10.95
C THR A 54 -12.11 -19.60 -10.89
N ARG A 55 -13.14 -18.96 -10.34
CA ARG A 55 -14.41 -19.60 -10.00
C ARG A 55 -15.21 -20.18 -11.19
N LYS A 56 -14.92 -19.81 -12.44
CA LYS A 56 -15.65 -20.32 -13.62
C LYS A 56 -14.78 -20.36 -14.89
N ARG A 57 -14.29 -21.57 -15.24
CA ARG A 57 -13.99 -22.14 -16.58
C ARG A 57 -12.68 -22.94 -16.54
N LYS A 58 -12.61 -24.00 -17.36
CA LYS A 58 -11.37 -24.67 -17.77
C LYS A 58 -10.41 -23.62 -18.34
N ILE A 59 -9.52 -23.09 -17.52
CA ILE A 59 -8.40 -22.24 -17.94
C ILE A 59 -7.20 -22.76 -17.16
N ALA A 60 -6.09 -22.94 -17.86
CA ALA A 60 -4.85 -23.47 -17.32
C ALA A 60 -4.44 -22.72 -16.05
N GLU A 61 -3.99 -23.46 -15.04
CA GLU A 61 -3.36 -22.92 -13.85
C GLU A 61 -2.24 -21.95 -14.26
N LYS A 62 -2.47 -20.64 -14.08
CA LYS A 62 -1.49 -19.62 -14.44
C LYS A 62 -0.58 -19.39 -13.24
N ILE A 63 0.57 -20.05 -13.22
CA ILE A 63 1.59 -19.81 -12.21
C ILE A 63 2.17 -18.41 -12.45
N ILE A 64 1.97 -17.51 -11.49
CA ILE A 64 2.56 -16.18 -11.53
C ILE A 64 3.68 -16.13 -10.50
N SER A 65 4.90 -15.79 -10.96
CA SER A 65 5.99 -15.42 -10.07
C SER A 65 5.80 -13.94 -9.70
N PRO A 66 5.81 -13.58 -8.40
CA PRO A 66 5.64 -12.19 -7.96
C PRO A 66 6.67 -11.23 -8.58
N HIS A 67 7.89 -11.72 -8.81
CA HIS A 67 9.02 -10.89 -9.27
C HIS A 67 9.10 -10.69 -10.79
N THR A 68 8.31 -11.40 -11.60
CA THR A 68 8.39 -11.28 -13.07
C THR A 68 7.45 -10.21 -13.64
N VAL A 69 6.58 -9.62 -12.83
CA VAL A 69 5.45 -8.81 -13.33
C VAL A 69 5.69 -7.30 -13.20
N LEU A 70 6.59 -6.86 -12.32
CA LEU A 70 6.64 -5.47 -11.89
C LEU A 70 8.07 -4.94 -11.72
N GLU A 71 8.27 -3.66 -12.05
CA GLU A 71 9.54 -2.97 -11.85
C GLU A 71 9.98 -3.01 -10.38
N LYS A 72 11.27 -3.25 -10.14
CA LYS A 72 11.86 -3.43 -8.81
C LYS A 72 11.44 -2.35 -7.81
N THR A 73 11.48 -1.07 -8.19
CA THR A 73 11.10 0.04 -7.31
C THR A 73 9.65 -0.05 -6.83
N ILE A 74 8.73 -0.50 -7.69
CA ILE A 74 7.32 -0.63 -7.31
C ILE A 74 7.14 -1.88 -6.46
N THR A 75 7.76 -3.00 -6.83
CA THR A 75 7.77 -4.26 -6.07
C THR A 75 8.26 -4.03 -4.64
N ASP A 76 9.42 -3.38 -4.47
CA ASP A 76 10.04 -3.13 -3.17
C ASP A 76 9.17 -2.22 -2.28
N ASN A 77 8.26 -1.43 -2.87
CA ASN A 77 7.41 -0.47 -2.15
C ASN A 77 5.92 -0.79 -2.30
N ILE A 78 5.56 -1.99 -2.75
CA ILE A 78 4.17 -2.31 -3.11
C ILE A 78 3.23 -2.21 -1.92
N LEU A 79 3.66 -2.68 -0.74
CA LEU A 79 2.88 -2.60 0.50
C LEU A 79 2.60 -1.15 0.90
N PHE A 80 3.59 -0.27 0.74
CA PHE A 80 3.42 1.15 1.02
C PHE A 80 2.44 1.80 0.04
N ILE A 81 2.57 1.55 -1.26
CA ILE A 81 1.65 2.05 -2.28
C ILE A 81 0.23 1.54 -2.01
N HIS A 82 0.09 0.27 -1.64
CA HIS A 82 -1.19 -0.34 -1.31
C HIS A 82 -1.84 0.34 -0.11
N ALA A 83 -1.10 0.52 0.99
CA ALA A 83 -1.56 1.25 2.18
C ALA A 83 -1.98 2.69 1.82
N MET A 84 -1.18 3.42 1.04
CA MET A 84 -1.51 4.81 0.68
C MET A 84 -2.71 4.92 -0.28
N SER A 85 -2.86 3.98 -1.21
CA SER A 85 -3.86 4.06 -2.29
C SER A 85 -5.22 3.46 -1.95
N GLY A 86 -5.31 2.78 -0.81
CA GLY A 86 -6.52 2.09 -0.34
C GLY A 86 -6.34 0.57 -0.42
N CYS A 87 -6.54 -0.06 0.73
CA CYS A 87 -6.72 -1.49 0.95
C CYS A 87 -8.13 -1.78 1.50
N ASP A 88 -8.48 -3.03 1.76
CA ASP A 88 -9.82 -3.38 2.24
C ASP A 88 -10.23 -2.66 3.53
N THR A 89 -9.25 -2.30 4.36
CA THR A 89 -9.49 -1.59 5.62
C THR A 89 -9.40 -0.05 5.48
N THR A 90 -9.10 0.46 4.28
CA THR A 90 -8.88 1.89 4.06
C THR A 90 -9.54 2.40 2.79
N SER A 91 -10.35 3.44 2.93
CA SER A 91 -11.01 4.08 1.79
C SER A 91 -9.98 4.67 0.82
N ALA A 92 -10.18 4.42 -0.47
CA ALA A 92 -9.40 5.05 -1.52
C ALA A 92 -9.62 6.57 -1.54
N LEU A 93 -8.58 7.31 -1.91
CA LEU A 93 -8.67 8.75 -2.08
C LEU A 93 -9.57 9.09 -3.27
N PHE A 94 -10.66 9.81 -3.00
CA PHE A 94 -11.60 10.21 -4.06
C PHE A 94 -10.87 10.98 -5.16
N ASN A 95 -11.17 10.64 -6.42
CA ASN A 95 -10.55 11.24 -7.62
C ASN A 95 -9.02 11.01 -7.77
N TYR A 96 -8.43 10.11 -6.98
CA TYR A 96 -7.07 9.62 -7.22
C TYR A 96 -7.10 8.17 -7.69
N VAL A 97 -6.46 7.89 -8.83
CA VAL A 97 -6.28 6.54 -9.35
C VAL A 97 -5.00 5.91 -8.79
N LYS A 98 -4.97 4.58 -8.58
CA LYS A 98 -3.79 3.85 -8.05
C LYS A 98 -2.49 4.17 -8.83
N LEU A 99 -2.58 4.38 -10.15
CA LEU A 99 -1.46 4.80 -10.99
C LEU A 99 -0.80 6.10 -10.56
N LYS A 100 -1.57 7.05 -10.00
CA LYS A 100 -1.02 8.33 -9.55
C LYS A 100 -0.11 8.17 -8.34
N PHE A 101 -0.41 7.22 -7.46
CA PHE A 101 0.46 6.87 -6.32
C PHE A 101 1.79 6.29 -6.79
N VAL A 102 1.74 5.37 -7.77
CA VAL A 102 2.94 4.78 -8.39
C VAL A 102 3.79 5.87 -9.05
N GLN A 103 3.17 6.78 -9.79
CA GLN A 103 3.87 7.90 -10.43
C GLN A 103 4.48 8.86 -9.41
N THR A 104 3.75 9.22 -8.35
CA THR A 104 4.26 10.07 -7.27
C THR A 104 5.52 9.49 -6.64
N LEU A 105 5.53 8.18 -6.40
CA LEU A 105 6.73 7.50 -5.89
C LEU A 105 7.89 7.55 -6.88
N LYS A 106 7.64 7.23 -8.15
CA LYS A 106 8.67 7.20 -9.21
C LYS A 106 9.30 8.55 -9.48
N ASN A 107 8.52 9.62 -9.38
CA ASN A 107 8.95 10.96 -9.74
C ASN A 107 9.68 11.68 -8.59
N ASN A 108 9.77 11.08 -7.39
CA ASN A 108 10.33 11.73 -6.22
C ASN A 108 11.27 10.79 -5.46
N ASN A 109 12.56 10.88 -5.77
CA ASN A 109 13.60 10.06 -5.13
C ASN A 109 13.74 10.33 -3.63
N ASP A 110 13.36 11.52 -3.15
CA ASP A 110 13.40 11.83 -1.71
C ASP A 110 12.29 11.10 -0.96
N LEU A 111 11.15 10.77 -1.61
CA LEU A 111 10.14 9.88 -1.03
C LEU A 111 10.70 8.49 -0.78
N LEU A 112 11.48 7.95 -1.72
CA LEU A 112 12.08 6.61 -1.56
C LEU A 112 12.97 6.54 -0.33
N LYS A 113 13.68 7.61 0.02
CA LYS A 113 14.53 7.68 1.22
C LYS A 113 13.70 7.65 2.50
N VAL A 114 12.59 8.39 2.56
CA VAL A 114 11.75 8.43 3.76
C VAL A 114 10.87 7.18 3.91
N ILE A 115 10.48 6.52 2.82
CA ILE A 115 9.66 5.29 2.87
C ILE A 115 10.41 4.13 3.52
N VAL A 116 11.75 4.16 3.58
CA VAL A 116 12.52 3.18 4.36
C VAL A 116 12.09 3.16 5.83
N ILE A 117 11.66 4.30 6.39
CA ILE A 117 11.12 4.40 7.76
C ILE A 117 9.84 3.55 7.90
N PHE A 118 8.94 3.58 6.92
CA PHE A 118 7.71 2.78 6.93
C PHE A 118 7.99 1.27 6.99
N LYS A 119 9.13 0.83 6.44
CA LYS A 119 9.51 -0.59 6.38
C LYS A 119 10.20 -1.08 7.65
N ASN A 120 10.56 -0.20 8.57
CA ASN A 120 11.26 -0.59 9.77
C ASN A 120 10.24 -0.86 10.91
N PRO A 121 10.15 -2.10 11.44
CA PRO A 121 9.21 -2.44 12.50
C PRO A 121 9.45 -1.68 13.81
N ASP A 122 10.68 -1.22 14.05
CA ASP A 122 11.05 -0.55 15.30
C ASP A 122 10.73 0.96 15.30
N MET A 123 10.13 1.47 14.21
CA MET A 123 9.83 2.89 14.08
C MET A 123 8.60 3.29 14.89
N THR A 124 8.63 4.54 15.37
CA THR A 124 7.50 5.10 16.11
C THR A 124 6.32 5.37 15.19
N LEU A 125 5.12 5.35 15.79
CA LEU A 125 3.87 5.68 15.12
C LEU A 125 3.93 7.05 14.43
N GLU A 126 4.51 8.03 15.12
CA GLU A 126 4.64 9.40 14.66
C GLU A 126 5.54 9.49 13.43
N ALA A 127 6.62 8.71 13.38
CA ALA A 127 7.53 8.68 12.23
C ALA A 127 6.83 8.08 11.00
N VAL A 128 6.03 7.02 11.18
CA VAL A 128 5.26 6.43 10.08
C VAL A 128 4.18 7.39 9.56
N VAL A 129 3.48 8.09 10.48
CA VAL A 129 2.51 9.13 10.12
C VAL A 129 3.18 10.28 9.36
N ASP A 130 4.39 10.69 9.76
CA ASP A 130 5.16 11.73 9.06
C ASP A 130 5.49 11.31 7.62
N VAL A 131 5.93 10.06 7.40
CA VAL A 131 6.17 9.51 6.06
C VAL A 131 4.89 9.55 5.21
N GLY A 132 3.76 9.09 5.77
CA GLY A 132 2.47 9.14 5.10
C GLY A 132 2.06 10.57 4.71
N ASN A 133 2.23 11.52 5.62
CA ASN A 133 1.94 12.94 5.38
C ASN A 133 2.82 13.52 4.27
N ARG A 134 4.14 13.25 4.28
CA ARG A 134 5.06 13.69 3.22
C ARG A 134 4.67 13.10 1.86
N PHE A 135 4.23 11.84 1.83
CA PHE A 135 3.74 11.26 0.60
C PHE A 135 2.47 11.96 0.09
N LEU A 136 1.51 12.30 0.97
CA LEU A 136 0.29 13.01 0.59
C LEU A 136 0.57 14.44 0.10
N VAL A 137 1.55 15.12 0.69
CA VAL A 137 2.08 16.42 0.22
C VAL A 137 2.57 16.30 -1.22
N ALA A 138 3.42 15.31 -1.50
CA ALA A 138 3.94 15.04 -2.84
C ALA A 138 2.85 14.62 -3.83
N LEU A 139 1.86 13.83 -3.38
CA LEU A 139 0.71 13.39 -4.18
C LEU A 139 -0.15 14.58 -4.62
N CYS A 140 -0.19 15.64 -3.81
CA CYS A 140 -0.82 16.92 -4.12
C CYS A 140 0.05 17.84 -5.00
N GLY A 141 1.27 17.44 -5.35
CA GLY A 141 2.19 18.18 -6.23
C GLY A 141 3.09 19.19 -5.53
N TYR A 142 3.24 19.10 -4.19
CA TYR A 142 4.12 19.98 -3.42
C TYR A 142 5.46 19.29 -3.11
N PRO A 143 6.58 20.04 -3.00
CA PRO A 143 7.86 19.50 -2.58
C PRO A 143 7.82 19.04 -1.11
N ILE A 144 8.70 18.10 -0.75
CA ILE A 144 8.77 17.49 0.60
C ILE A 144 9.99 17.97 1.43
N THR A 145 10.73 18.98 0.95
CA THR A 145 11.98 19.47 1.54
C THR A 145 11.78 20.55 2.63
N THR A 146 12.72 20.60 3.57
CA THR A 146 12.52 20.97 4.98
C THR A 146 12.62 22.47 5.35
N SER A 147 12.21 23.42 4.51
CA SER A 147 12.04 24.82 4.97
C SER A 147 10.65 25.37 4.69
N ASP A 148 10.09 25.07 3.51
CA ASP A 148 8.85 25.68 3.03
C ASP A 148 7.75 24.66 2.74
N THR A 149 7.92 23.40 3.15
CA THR A 149 6.88 22.38 2.97
C THR A 149 5.65 22.79 3.77
N PRO A 150 4.52 23.13 3.11
CA PRO A 150 3.31 23.46 3.83
C PRO A 150 2.83 22.22 4.58
N SER A 151 2.39 22.41 5.84
CA SER A 151 1.79 21.32 6.59
C SER A 151 0.64 20.69 5.79
N LEU A 152 0.39 19.39 5.98
CA LEU A 152 -0.69 18.70 5.29
C LEU A 152 -2.03 19.45 5.48
N ASN A 153 -2.26 20.00 6.67
CA ASN A 153 -3.43 20.84 6.98
C ASN A 153 -3.50 22.11 6.10
N ASN A 154 -2.37 22.80 5.90
CA ASN A 154 -2.32 23.97 5.02
C ASN A 154 -2.60 23.59 3.56
N ILE A 155 -2.07 22.45 3.09
CA ILE A 155 -2.37 21.92 1.75
C ILE A 155 -3.85 21.58 1.62
N CYS A 156 -4.42 20.88 2.59
CA CYS A 156 -5.85 20.55 2.63
C CYS A 156 -6.70 21.82 2.57
N TYR A 157 -6.37 22.82 3.38
CA TYR A 157 -7.05 24.11 3.36
C TYR A 157 -6.96 24.80 1.99
N LYS A 158 -5.77 24.86 1.38
CA LYS A 158 -5.59 25.42 0.03
C LYS A 158 -6.38 24.66 -1.04
N CYS A 159 -6.37 23.32 -0.98
CA CYS A 159 -7.14 22.48 -1.89
C CYS A 159 -8.65 22.71 -1.74
N TYR A 160 -9.13 22.78 -0.50
CA TYR A 160 -10.52 23.11 -0.16
C TYR A 160 -10.91 24.47 -0.74
N MET A 161 -10.15 25.53 -0.42
CA MET A 161 -10.41 26.88 -0.91
C MET A 161 -10.40 26.97 -2.44
N LYS A 162 -9.45 26.31 -3.11
CA LYS A 162 -9.43 26.29 -4.59
C LYS A 162 -10.67 25.62 -5.17
N SER A 163 -11.19 24.62 -4.49
CA SER A 163 -12.36 23.87 -4.95
C SER A 163 -13.69 24.54 -4.64
N SER A 164 -13.80 25.32 -3.56
CA SER A 164 -15.02 26.05 -3.21
C SER A 164 -15.35 27.18 -4.20
N PHE A 165 -14.34 27.69 -4.93
CA PHE A 165 -14.54 28.67 -6.00
C PHE A 165 -14.85 28.06 -7.38
N ASN A 166 -14.87 26.73 -7.51
CA ASN A 166 -15.31 26.10 -8.76
C ASN A 166 -16.83 26.23 -8.90
N LYS A 167 -17.28 26.78 -10.04
CA LYS A 167 -18.71 26.95 -10.37
C LYS A 167 -19.50 25.65 -10.56
N SER A 168 -18.88 24.48 -10.45
CA SER A 168 -19.59 23.21 -10.58
C SER A 168 -20.40 22.91 -9.31
N SER A 169 -21.70 22.73 -9.46
CA SER A 169 -22.65 22.38 -8.39
C SER A 169 -22.40 21.01 -7.74
N ASN A 170 -21.44 20.24 -8.23
CA ASN A 170 -21.14 18.92 -7.71
C ASN A 170 -20.29 19.05 -6.43
N MET A 171 -20.90 18.91 -5.26
CA MET A 171 -20.19 18.95 -3.96
C MET A 171 -19.10 17.86 -3.85
N ALA A 172 -19.19 16.77 -4.62
CA ALA A 172 -18.14 15.77 -4.70
C ALA A 172 -16.87 16.28 -5.41
N SER A 173 -16.95 17.40 -6.15
CA SER A 173 -15.81 18.01 -6.84
C SER A 173 -14.90 18.85 -5.95
N LEU A 174 -15.24 19.01 -4.66
CA LEU A 174 -14.32 19.53 -3.66
C LEU A 174 -13.08 18.64 -3.70
N ARG A 175 -11.99 19.13 -4.30
CA ARG A 175 -10.76 18.36 -4.51
C ARG A 175 -10.41 17.76 -3.17
N SER A 176 -10.44 16.43 -3.13
CA SER A 176 -10.28 15.65 -1.92
C SER A 176 -9.10 16.19 -1.16
N CYS A 177 -9.38 16.85 -0.03
CA CYS A 177 -8.38 17.00 0.99
C CYS A 177 -7.85 15.59 1.22
N PRO A 178 -6.55 15.33 1.03
CA PRO A 178 -6.01 14.05 1.43
C PRO A 178 -6.45 13.83 2.90
N PRO A 179 -7.16 12.73 3.21
CA PRO A 179 -7.52 12.40 4.57
C PRO A 179 -6.24 12.38 5.39
N ILE A 180 -6.36 12.83 6.64
CA ILE A 180 -5.30 12.65 7.63
C ILE A 180 -4.96 11.17 7.61
N PHE A 181 -3.68 10.83 7.42
CA PHE A 181 -3.21 9.45 7.35
C PHE A 181 -3.84 8.66 8.50
N PRO A 182 -4.77 7.73 8.23
CA PRO A 182 -5.53 7.08 9.29
C PRO A 182 -4.57 6.37 10.24
N LYS A 183 -4.72 6.58 11.55
CA LYS A 183 -4.03 5.75 12.55
C LYS A 183 -4.37 4.26 12.40
N SER A 184 -5.47 3.92 11.71
CA SER A 184 -5.86 2.55 11.38
C SER A 184 -5.02 1.89 10.28
N LEU A 185 -4.25 2.65 9.47
CA LEU A 185 -3.28 2.07 8.51
C LEU A 185 -2.14 1.31 9.20
N LEU A 186 -2.05 1.41 10.52
CA LEU A 186 -0.92 0.95 11.33
C LEU A 186 -1.16 -0.42 11.99
N SER A 187 -2.34 -1.03 11.80
CA SER A 187 -2.55 -2.44 12.16
C SER A 187 -1.85 -3.41 11.22
N TYR A 188 -1.59 -3.01 9.96
CA TYR A 188 -0.90 -3.85 8.97
C TYR A 188 0.63 -3.90 9.13
N PRO A 189 1.37 -2.81 9.40
CA PRO A 189 2.80 -2.88 9.69
C PRO A 189 3.10 -3.75 10.92
N ALA A 190 2.31 -3.64 11.99
CA ALA A 190 2.53 -4.47 13.18
C ALA A 190 2.37 -5.98 12.93
N LEU A 191 1.54 -6.36 11.95
CA LEU A 191 1.33 -7.76 11.56
C LEU A 191 2.25 -8.21 10.43
N ALA A 192 2.69 -7.31 9.54
CA ALA A 192 3.55 -7.62 8.40
C ALA A 192 5.03 -7.84 8.78
N TRP A 193 5.44 -7.37 9.97
CA TRP A 193 6.84 -7.36 10.40
C TRP A 193 7.12 -8.13 11.72
N GLN A 194 6.18 -9.00 12.15
CA GLN A 194 6.38 -10.00 13.22
C GLN A 194 6.40 -11.42 12.64
#